data_AF-A0A9D8IKU9-F1
#
_entry.id   AF-A0A9D8IKU9-F1
#
_cell.length_a   1.000
_cell.length_b   1.000
_cell.length_c   1.000
_cell.angle_alpha   90.00
_cell.angle_beta   90.00
_cell.angle_gamma   90.00
#
_symmetry.space_group_name_H-M   'P 1'
#
loop_
_entity.id
_entity.type
_entity.pdbx_description
1 polymer ?
#
loop_
_entity_poly.entity_id
_entity_poly.type
_entity_poly.pdbx_seq_one_letter_code
_entity_poly.pdbx_strand_id
1 'polypeptide(L)'
;MGLGIMTWLKHQKRRMFRKTHVLYFCHIPKTCGTTFDRMIRSRFTRELAAPILDNQAYFTNPEYSLENYDFISGHLFFGKHIPELVSRPVRSVVLLREPRALLLSMFKHGIQFDQDPVHQYIKANCPTPDQFFRDPVMAPYVANPMARFLGISERKFAPEFIRKALALPLEKTKLLLASVPPSDVHDFTVLDTALRRLGEFHVVALAENLQSSINLVARMEDWPPFGQVPHYNESSNKTKVRDLSAETIRAIDKLTELDREIYRVGKDLFNQALVRERLDDEPTISLPVAGTAPVRKAA
;
A
#
# COMPACT_ATOMS: atom_id res chain seq x y z
N MET A 1 25.43 -21.73 -31.65
CA MET A 1 26.00 -20.42 -31.24
C MET A 1 24.99 -19.26 -31.17
N GLY A 2 23.83 -19.29 -31.84
CA GLY A 2 22.87 -18.16 -31.85
C GLY A 2 22.04 -17.92 -30.58
N LEU A 3 21.72 -18.97 -29.80
CA LEU A 3 20.87 -18.84 -28.60
C LEU A 3 21.57 -18.08 -27.45
N GLY A 4 22.89 -18.25 -27.31
CA GLY A 4 23.69 -17.60 -26.26
C GLY A 4 23.85 -16.10 -26.48
N ILE A 5 24.02 -15.66 -27.73
CA ILE A 5 24.19 -14.25 -28.10
C ILE A 5 22.90 -13.46 -27.90
N MET A 6 21.73 -14.02 -28.28
CA MET A 6 20.44 -13.35 -28.02
C MET A 6 20.13 -13.22 -26.53
N THR A 7 20.48 -14.24 -25.74
CA THR A 7 20.25 -14.24 -24.28
C THR A 7 21.19 -13.24 -23.60
N TRP A 8 22.45 -13.19 -24.01
CA TRP A 8 23.43 -12.21 -23.56
C TRP A 8 23.03 -10.77 -23.93
N LEU A 9 22.57 -10.52 -25.17
CA LEU A 9 22.08 -9.20 -25.60
C LEU A 9 20.81 -8.77 -24.84
N LYS A 10 19.90 -9.70 -24.52
CA LYS A 10 18.73 -9.42 -23.66
C LYS A 10 19.14 -9.08 -22.23
N HIS A 11 20.11 -9.79 -21.65
CA HIS A 11 20.65 -9.47 -20.32
C HIS A 11 21.42 -8.14 -20.30
N GLN A 12 22.19 -7.83 -21.33
CA GLN A 12 22.90 -6.55 -21.49
C GLN A 12 21.92 -5.38 -21.63
N LYS A 13 20.91 -5.49 -22.50
CA LYS A 13 19.84 -4.47 -22.60
C LYS A 13 19.09 -4.29 -21.28
N ARG A 14 18.78 -5.37 -20.55
CA ARG A 14 18.16 -5.29 -19.21
C ARG A 14 19.02 -4.53 -18.20
N ARG A 15 20.34 -4.72 -18.20
CA ARG A 15 21.26 -3.98 -17.31
C ARG A 15 21.36 -2.49 -17.66
N MET A 16 21.23 -2.14 -18.93
CA MET A 16 21.40 -0.77 -19.42
C MET A 16 20.26 0.20 -19.06
N PHE A 17 19.06 -0.32 -18.75
CA PHE A 17 17.86 0.48 -18.45
C PHE A 17 17.29 0.25 -17.05
N ARG A 18 18.06 -0.42 -16.18
CA ARG A 18 17.64 -0.68 -14.80
C ARG A 18 17.61 0.61 -14.00
N LYS A 19 16.56 0.76 -13.18
CA LYS A 19 16.56 1.77 -12.13
C LYS A 19 17.64 1.46 -11.08
N THR A 20 18.22 2.52 -10.52
CA THR A 20 19.23 2.44 -9.44
C THR A 20 18.63 1.94 -8.14
N HIS A 21 17.31 2.05 -7.98
CA HIS A 21 16.51 1.56 -6.87
C HIS A 21 15.36 0.67 -7.36
N VAL A 22 14.73 -0.04 -6.42
CA VAL A 22 13.46 -0.74 -6.61
C VAL A 22 12.35 0.12 -6.00
N LEU A 23 11.26 0.32 -6.74
CA LEU A 23 10.05 0.91 -6.19
C LEU A 23 9.15 -0.21 -5.66
N TYR A 24 8.85 -0.17 -4.37
CA TYR A 24 7.98 -1.14 -3.73
C TYR A 24 6.65 -0.48 -3.32
N PHE A 25 5.54 -0.96 -3.85
CA PHE A 25 4.21 -0.56 -3.40
C PHE A 25 3.67 -1.56 -2.35
N CYS A 26 3.67 -1.14 -1.09
CA CYS A 26 2.99 -1.83 0.00
C CYS A 26 1.48 -1.68 -0.17
N HIS A 27 0.88 -2.63 -0.88
CA HIS A 27 -0.53 -2.59 -1.22
C HIS A 27 -1.35 -3.14 -0.04
N ILE A 28 -2.04 -2.25 0.65
CA ILE A 28 -3.06 -2.62 1.66
C ILE A 28 -4.39 -2.82 0.92
N PRO A 29 -5.10 -3.95 1.07
CA PRO A 29 -6.37 -4.19 0.40
C PRO A 29 -7.37 -3.05 0.61
N LYS A 30 -8.14 -2.75 -0.45
CA LYS A 30 -9.27 -1.80 -0.43
C LYS A 30 -8.91 -0.33 -0.17
N THR A 31 -7.67 0.05 -0.43
CA THR A 31 -7.17 1.44 -0.38
C THR A 31 -7.13 2.11 -1.78
N CYS A 32 -7.91 1.63 -2.76
CA CYS A 32 -7.74 2.00 -4.19
C CYS A 32 -6.44 1.51 -4.85
N GLY A 33 -5.74 0.56 -4.19
CA GLY A 33 -4.45 0.06 -4.66
C GLY A 33 -4.46 -0.61 -6.03
N THR A 34 -5.57 -1.16 -6.53
CA THR A 34 -5.64 -1.69 -7.92
C THR A 34 -5.47 -0.60 -8.97
N THR A 35 -6.13 0.55 -8.78
CA THR A 35 -5.98 1.71 -9.70
C THR A 35 -4.57 2.28 -9.56
N PHE A 36 -4.10 2.43 -8.31
CA PHE A 36 -2.76 2.94 -8.03
C PHE A 36 -1.66 2.07 -8.66
N ASP A 37 -1.71 0.76 -8.43
CA ASP A 37 -0.78 -0.20 -9.02
C ASP A 37 -0.79 -0.11 -10.55
N ARG A 38 -1.97 -0.11 -11.19
CA ARG A 38 -2.08 -0.01 -12.65
C ARG A 38 -1.40 1.25 -13.19
N MET A 39 -1.58 2.39 -12.51
CA MET A 39 -0.97 3.65 -12.93
C MET A 39 0.55 3.63 -12.76
N ILE A 40 1.06 3.24 -11.59
CA ILE A 40 2.51 3.17 -11.35
C ILE A 40 3.18 2.13 -12.26
N ARG A 41 2.59 0.94 -12.36
CA ARG A 41 3.04 -0.16 -13.22
C ARG A 41 3.14 0.23 -14.69
N SER A 42 2.32 1.18 -15.18
CA SER A 42 2.38 1.63 -16.57
C SER A 42 3.69 2.35 -16.93
N ARG A 43 4.52 2.70 -15.93
CA ARG A 43 5.86 3.28 -16.12
C ARG A 43 6.96 2.24 -16.26
N PHE A 44 6.62 0.95 -16.15
CA PHE A 44 7.55 -0.16 -16.24
C PHE A 44 7.14 -1.08 -17.39
N THR A 45 8.11 -1.69 -18.05
CA THR A 45 7.80 -2.79 -18.97
C THR A 45 7.35 -4.01 -18.17
N ARG A 46 6.61 -4.92 -18.82
CA ARG A 46 6.08 -6.13 -18.17
C ARG A 46 7.20 -6.97 -17.53
N GLU A 47 8.39 -6.96 -18.09
CA GLU A 47 9.55 -7.72 -17.63
C GLU A 47 10.23 -7.11 -16.41
N LEU A 48 10.03 -5.81 -16.16
CA LEU A 48 10.64 -5.07 -15.06
C LEU A 48 9.67 -4.88 -13.88
N ALA A 49 8.40 -5.20 -14.05
CA ALA A 49 7.41 -5.15 -12.99
C ALA A 49 7.02 -6.58 -12.57
N ALA A 50 7.21 -6.91 -11.28
CA ALA A 50 6.81 -8.20 -10.74
C ALA A 50 5.29 -8.40 -10.95
N PRO A 51 4.80 -9.61 -11.27
CA PRO A 51 3.39 -9.94 -11.12
C PRO A 51 2.88 -9.50 -9.75
N ILE A 52 1.61 -9.11 -9.65
CA ILE A 52 1.03 -8.71 -8.36
C ILE A 52 1.13 -9.90 -7.41
N LEU A 53 1.85 -9.73 -6.31
CA LEU A 53 2.14 -10.80 -5.37
C LEU A 53 1.11 -10.83 -4.23
N ASP A 54 0.83 -12.03 -3.75
CA ASP A 54 0.30 -12.24 -2.41
C ASP A 54 1.24 -13.17 -1.63
N ASN A 55 1.02 -13.33 -0.33
CA ASN A 55 1.90 -14.16 0.50
C ASN A 55 1.96 -15.60 -0.02
N GLN A 56 0.84 -16.16 -0.45
CA GLN A 56 0.80 -17.55 -0.92
C GLN A 56 1.64 -17.70 -2.19
N ALA A 57 1.41 -16.87 -3.20
CA ALA A 57 2.11 -16.90 -4.47
C ALA A 57 3.63 -16.79 -4.28
N TYR A 58 4.10 -15.94 -3.35
CA TYR A 58 5.51 -15.81 -3.04
C TYR A 58 6.08 -17.04 -2.32
N PHE A 59 5.48 -17.46 -1.19
CA PHE A 59 6.04 -18.55 -0.38
C PHE A 59 5.94 -19.93 -1.04
N THR A 60 5.03 -20.12 -2.01
CA THR A 60 4.95 -21.37 -2.77
C THR A 60 5.98 -21.48 -3.89
N ASN A 61 6.75 -20.41 -4.16
CA ASN A 61 7.77 -20.41 -5.20
C ASN A 61 9.13 -19.98 -4.62
N PRO A 62 9.88 -20.91 -3.99
CA PRO A 62 11.13 -20.58 -3.29
C PRO A 62 12.25 -20.08 -4.22
N GLU A 63 12.18 -20.36 -5.53
CA GLU A 63 13.14 -19.84 -6.52
C GLU A 63 12.75 -18.46 -7.06
N TYR A 64 11.61 -17.91 -6.62
CA TYR A 64 11.12 -16.63 -7.09
C TYR A 64 11.96 -15.46 -6.56
N SER A 65 12.93 -15.03 -7.38
CA SER A 65 13.80 -13.90 -7.04
C SER A 65 13.17 -12.55 -7.41
N LEU A 66 13.04 -11.67 -6.41
CA LEU A 66 12.63 -10.27 -6.59
C LEU A 66 13.72 -9.39 -7.18
N GLU A 67 14.97 -9.87 -7.18
CA GLU A 67 16.15 -9.14 -7.64
C GLU A 67 16.00 -8.65 -9.08
N ASN A 68 15.16 -9.32 -9.88
CA ASN A 68 14.93 -9.07 -11.31
C ASN A 68 13.95 -7.93 -11.63
N TYR A 69 13.26 -7.36 -10.63
CA TYR A 69 12.23 -6.34 -10.88
C TYR A 69 12.60 -4.97 -10.35
N ASP A 70 12.20 -3.93 -11.09
CA ASP A 70 12.33 -2.52 -10.71
C ASP A 70 11.05 -2.02 -10.02
N PHE A 71 9.94 -2.72 -10.20
CA PHE A 71 8.69 -2.47 -9.49
C PHE A 71 8.14 -3.75 -8.86
N ILE A 72 7.86 -3.68 -7.56
CA ILE A 72 7.26 -4.76 -6.77
C ILE A 72 5.98 -4.24 -6.14
N SER A 73 4.92 -5.02 -6.17
CA SER A 73 3.68 -4.70 -5.46
C SER A 73 2.91 -5.94 -5.07
N GLY A 74 2.13 -5.83 -4.00
CA GLY A 74 1.36 -6.97 -3.52
C GLY A 74 0.85 -6.83 -2.09
N HIS A 75 -0.04 -7.75 -1.71
CA HIS A 75 -0.59 -7.87 -0.36
C HIS A 75 0.39 -8.66 0.52
N LEU A 76 1.56 -8.09 0.77
CA LEU A 76 2.68 -8.77 1.44
C LEU A 76 2.74 -8.37 2.92
N PHE A 77 2.41 -9.28 3.82
CA PHE A 77 2.54 -9.04 5.27
C PHE A 77 4.02 -8.93 5.69
N PHE A 78 4.91 -9.53 4.89
CA PHE A 78 6.37 -9.41 5.04
C PHE A 78 6.96 -8.19 4.33
N GLY A 79 6.15 -7.22 3.87
CA GLY A 79 6.61 -6.11 3.03
C GLY A 79 7.81 -5.31 3.57
N LYS A 80 8.04 -5.32 4.89
CA LYS A 80 9.24 -4.71 5.51
C LYS A 80 10.56 -5.38 5.12
N HIS A 81 10.52 -6.62 4.66
CA HIS A 81 11.68 -7.42 4.27
C HIS A 81 12.06 -7.25 2.81
N ILE A 82 11.27 -6.52 2.01
CA ILE A 82 11.62 -6.28 0.61
C ILE A 82 13.06 -5.74 0.45
N PRO A 83 13.56 -4.80 1.29
CA PRO A 83 14.97 -4.37 1.26
C PRO A 83 16.00 -5.46 1.53
N GLU A 84 15.63 -6.55 2.21
CA GLU A 84 16.52 -7.70 2.48
C GLU A 84 16.47 -8.72 1.34
N LEU A 85 15.44 -8.67 0.50
CA LEU A 85 15.21 -9.58 -0.62
C LEU A 85 15.76 -9.07 -1.95
N VAL A 86 16.28 -7.84 -1.98
CA VAL A 86 16.91 -7.24 -3.16
C VAL A 86 18.20 -6.51 -2.80
N SER A 87 19.19 -6.52 -3.70
CA SER A 87 20.50 -5.90 -3.47
C SER A 87 20.53 -4.38 -3.65
N ARG A 88 19.46 -3.81 -4.22
CA ARG A 88 19.34 -2.38 -4.56
C ARG A 88 18.55 -1.63 -3.48
N PRO A 89 18.81 -0.32 -3.29
CA PRO A 89 17.97 0.51 -2.45
C PRO A 89 16.49 0.37 -2.79
N VAL A 90 15.63 0.31 -1.78
CA VAL A 90 14.18 0.20 -1.95
C VAL A 90 13.51 1.50 -1.55
N ARG A 91 12.74 2.07 -2.46
CA ARG A 91 11.83 3.19 -2.18
C ARG A 91 10.43 2.63 -1.98
N SER A 92 9.93 2.69 -0.75
CA SER A 92 8.64 2.12 -0.39
C SER A 92 7.54 3.15 -0.48
N VAL A 93 6.41 2.78 -1.08
CA VAL A 93 5.19 3.59 -1.16
C VAL A 93 4.05 2.84 -0.50
N VAL A 94 3.21 3.52 0.27
CA VAL A 94 1.97 2.98 0.82
C VAL A 94 0.80 3.89 0.49
N LEU A 95 -0.37 3.29 0.27
CA LEU A 95 -1.63 4.01 0.09
C LEU A 95 -2.55 3.68 1.26
N LEU A 96 -2.89 4.70 2.05
CA LEU A 96 -3.80 4.60 3.19
C LEU A 96 -5.21 5.04 2.80
N ARG A 97 -6.18 4.72 3.65
CA ARG A 97 -7.57 5.12 3.48
C ARG A 97 -8.21 5.39 4.83
N GLU A 98 -9.16 6.32 4.88
CA GLU A 98 -9.91 6.62 6.08
C GLU A 98 -10.53 5.31 6.62
N PRO A 99 -10.32 4.96 7.91
CA PRO A 99 -10.62 3.61 8.40
C PRO A 99 -12.07 3.18 8.23
N ARG A 100 -13.05 4.07 8.41
CA ARG A 100 -14.46 3.71 8.22
C ARG A 100 -14.77 3.46 6.74
N ALA A 101 -14.25 4.31 5.85
CA ALA A 101 -14.35 4.12 4.42
C ALA A 101 -13.64 2.85 3.92
N LEU A 102 -12.53 2.47 4.56
CA LEU A 102 -11.80 1.23 4.31
C LEU A 102 -12.67 0.01 4.63
N LEU A 103 -13.18 -0.08 5.86
CA LEU A 103 -14.02 -1.19 6.30
C LEU A 103 -15.29 -1.32 5.46
N LEU A 104 -15.95 -0.20 5.16
CA LEU A 104 -17.11 -0.21 4.27
C LEU A 104 -16.74 -0.71 2.86
N SER A 105 -15.54 -0.36 2.36
CA SER A 105 -15.07 -0.87 1.08
C SER A 105 -14.73 -2.37 1.11
N MET A 106 -14.30 -2.91 2.25
CA MET A 106 -14.12 -4.35 2.44
C MET A 106 -15.47 -5.07 2.40
N PHE A 107 -16.46 -4.59 3.16
CA PHE A 107 -17.82 -5.14 3.14
C PHE A 107 -18.41 -5.19 1.72
N LYS A 108 -18.39 -4.06 1.01
CA LYS A 108 -18.94 -3.97 -0.34
C LYS A 108 -18.25 -4.92 -1.32
N HIS A 109 -16.93 -5.09 -1.18
CA HIS A 109 -16.20 -6.07 -1.98
C HIS A 109 -16.63 -7.49 -1.64
N GLY A 110 -16.76 -7.81 -0.35
CA GLY A 110 -17.21 -9.13 0.11
C GLY A 110 -18.58 -9.53 -0.43
N ILE A 111 -19.51 -8.58 -0.48
CA ILE A 111 -20.87 -8.82 -1.00
C ILE A 111 -20.92 -8.84 -2.54
N GLN A 112 -20.05 -8.09 -3.22
CA GLN A 112 -20.12 -7.97 -4.69
C GLN A 112 -19.53 -9.17 -5.42
N PHE A 113 -18.52 -9.83 -4.85
CA PHE A 113 -17.80 -10.91 -5.52
C PHE A 113 -18.15 -12.28 -4.92
N ASP A 114 -17.97 -13.37 -5.67
CA ASP A 114 -18.24 -14.74 -5.20
C ASP A 114 -17.07 -15.70 -5.39
N GLN A 115 -15.92 -15.14 -5.69
CA GLN A 115 -14.77 -15.88 -6.23
C GLN A 115 -13.98 -16.61 -5.14
N ASP A 116 -14.23 -16.34 -3.86
CA ASP A 116 -13.55 -17.01 -2.77
C ASP A 116 -14.47 -17.30 -1.56
N PRO A 117 -14.04 -18.22 -0.68
CA PRO A 117 -14.86 -18.68 0.44
C PRO A 117 -15.20 -17.60 1.47
N VAL A 118 -14.36 -16.55 1.61
CA VAL A 118 -14.65 -15.44 2.53
C VAL A 118 -15.82 -14.63 1.97
N HIS A 119 -15.84 -14.34 0.67
CA HIS A 119 -16.95 -13.66 0.04
C HIS A 119 -18.27 -14.45 0.11
N GLN A 120 -18.20 -15.77 -0.08
CA GLN A 120 -19.35 -16.67 0.08
C GLN A 120 -19.87 -16.65 1.52
N TYR A 121 -18.98 -16.70 2.52
CA TYR A 121 -19.35 -16.59 3.93
C TYR A 121 -20.04 -15.26 4.24
N ILE A 122 -19.49 -14.14 3.76
CA ILE A 122 -20.04 -12.80 3.98
C ILE A 122 -21.46 -12.70 3.42
N LYS A 123 -21.71 -13.19 2.21
CA LYS A 123 -23.06 -13.17 1.62
C LYS A 123 -24.06 -14.03 2.38
N ALA A 124 -23.64 -15.22 2.81
CA ALA A 124 -24.52 -16.17 3.47
C ALA A 124 -24.85 -15.76 4.92
N ASN A 125 -23.87 -15.21 5.65
CA ASN A 125 -23.98 -15.00 7.10
C ASN A 125 -24.06 -13.52 7.50
N CYS A 126 -23.54 -12.62 6.66
CA CYS A 126 -23.39 -11.20 7.01
C CYS A 126 -23.79 -10.25 5.85
N PRO A 127 -25.00 -10.36 5.28
CA PRO A 127 -25.39 -9.61 4.08
C PRO A 127 -25.52 -8.10 4.28
N THR A 128 -25.49 -7.61 5.53
CA THR A 128 -25.58 -6.19 5.87
C THR A 128 -24.31 -5.69 6.56
N PRO A 129 -23.98 -4.38 6.49
CA PRO A 129 -22.83 -3.82 7.20
C PRO A 129 -22.87 -4.11 8.71
N ASP A 130 -24.06 -4.03 9.31
CA ASP A 130 -24.22 -4.23 10.75
C ASP A 130 -23.88 -5.66 11.18
N GLN A 131 -24.40 -6.66 10.44
CA GLN A 131 -24.06 -8.07 10.68
C GLN A 131 -22.57 -8.31 10.43
N PHE A 132 -22.00 -7.78 9.35
CA PHE A 132 -20.60 -7.99 8.98
C PHE A 132 -19.61 -7.46 10.02
N PHE A 133 -19.83 -6.26 10.56
CA PHE A 133 -18.92 -5.66 11.55
C PHE A 133 -19.13 -6.19 12.98
N ARG A 134 -20.18 -6.97 13.22
CA ARG A 134 -20.46 -7.60 14.52
C ARG A 134 -20.25 -9.10 14.52
N ASP A 135 -20.01 -9.68 13.34
CA ASP A 135 -19.81 -11.11 13.20
C ASP A 135 -18.46 -11.55 13.81
N PRO A 136 -18.46 -12.53 14.73
CA PRO A 136 -17.26 -12.96 15.42
C PRO A 136 -16.25 -13.68 14.50
N VAL A 137 -16.71 -14.26 13.39
CA VAL A 137 -15.83 -14.91 12.40
C VAL A 137 -15.14 -13.86 11.53
N MET A 138 -15.83 -12.77 11.19
CA MET A 138 -15.28 -11.66 10.40
C MET A 138 -14.49 -10.65 11.23
N ALA A 139 -14.71 -10.54 12.54
CA ALA A 139 -14.01 -9.55 13.38
C ALA A 139 -12.47 -9.57 13.21
N PRO A 140 -11.77 -10.72 13.23
CA PRO A 140 -10.32 -10.77 12.99
C PRO A 140 -9.90 -10.37 11.56
N TYR A 141 -10.79 -10.59 10.59
CA TYR A 141 -10.55 -10.25 9.19
C TYR A 141 -10.57 -8.73 8.96
N VAL A 142 -11.45 -8.00 9.66
CA VAL A 142 -11.66 -6.55 9.50
C VAL A 142 -11.02 -5.68 10.58
N ALA A 143 -10.44 -6.28 11.62
CA ALA A 143 -9.80 -5.53 12.69
C ALA A 143 -8.43 -4.97 12.28
N ASN A 144 -8.26 -3.67 12.49
CA ASN A 144 -7.09 -2.83 12.16
C ASN A 144 -6.31 -3.26 10.90
N PRO A 145 -6.94 -3.27 9.71
CA PRO A 145 -6.29 -3.78 8.51
C PRO A 145 -4.99 -3.03 8.17
N MET A 146 -4.91 -1.71 8.32
CA MET A 146 -3.66 -0.97 8.04
C MET A 146 -2.56 -1.32 9.04
N ALA A 147 -2.88 -1.38 10.33
CA ALA A 147 -1.94 -1.79 11.37
C ALA A 147 -1.41 -3.20 11.13
N ARG A 148 -2.20 -4.11 10.55
CA ARG A 148 -1.72 -5.45 10.21
C ARG A 148 -0.62 -5.45 9.15
N PHE A 149 -0.81 -4.72 8.05
CA PHE A 149 0.22 -4.66 7.00
C PHE A 149 1.46 -3.85 7.41
N LEU A 150 1.28 -2.85 8.28
CA LEU A 150 2.35 -1.94 8.69
C LEU A 150 3.04 -2.35 9.99
N GLY A 151 2.37 -3.01 10.92
CA GLY A 151 2.85 -3.22 12.29
C GLY A 151 3.22 -4.65 12.63
N ILE A 152 2.83 -5.65 11.83
CA ILE A 152 3.15 -7.05 12.13
C ILE A 152 4.65 -7.31 11.98
N SER A 153 5.26 -7.88 13.04
CA SER A 153 6.67 -8.25 13.11
C SER A 153 6.91 -9.72 12.73
N GLU A 154 8.16 -10.05 12.39
CA GLU A 154 8.62 -11.40 12.01
C GLU A 154 8.23 -12.49 12.99
N ARG A 155 8.31 -12.20 14.29
CA ARG A 155 7.97 -13.17 15.34
C ARG A 155 6.53 -13.69 15.19
N LYS A 156 5.63 -12.87 14.65
CA LYS A 156 4.21 -13.18 14.48
C LYS A 156 3.91 -13.85 13.13
N PHE A 157 4.87 -13.84 12.20
CA PHE A 157 4.76 -14.47 10.88
C PHE A 157 5.88 -15.51 10.68
N ALA A 158 5.88 -16.55 11.51
CA ALA A 158 6.80 -17.66 11.35
C ALA A 158 6.50 -18.40 10.04
N PRO A 159 7.52 -18.81 9.24
CA PRO A 159 7.33 -19.68 8.09
C PRO A 159 6.51 -20.94 8.43
N GLU A 160 6.61 -21.43 9.66
CA GLU A 160 5.80 -22.55 10.15
C GLU A 160 4.31 -22.21 10.37
N PHE A 161 3.97 -20.97 10.73
CA PHE A 161 2.57 -20.54 10.76
C PHE A 161 2.01 -20.51 9.35
N ILE A 162 2.75 -19.96 8.38
CA ILE A 162 2.35 -19.95 6.97
C ILE A 162 2.20 -21.38 6.46
N ARG A 163 3.18 -22.26 6.74
CA ARG A 163 3.14 -23.66 6.32
C ARG A 163 1.95 -24.41 6.93
N LYS A 164 1.66 -24.19 8.21
CA LYS A 164 0.47 -24.74 8.88
C LYS A 164 -0.83 -24.18 8.31
N ALA A 165 -0.89 -22.88 8.02
CA ALA A 165 -2.05 -22.25 7.42
C ALA A 165 -2.32 -22.79 6.01
N LEU A 166 -1.25 -22.95 5.20
CA LEU A 166 -1.30 -23.54 3.87
C LEU A 166 -1.65 -25.04 3.87
N ALA A 167 -1.50 -25.74 5.01
CA ALA A 167 -1.90 -27.13 5.18
C ALA A 167 -3.40 -27.32 5.50
N LEU A 168 -4.14 -26.24 5.73
CA LEU A 168 -5.59 -26.27 5.91
C LEU A 168 -6.31 -26.28 4.54
N PRO A 169 -7.59 -26.65 4.47
CA PRO A 169 -8.42 -26.42 3.29
C PRO A 169 -8.40 -24.93 2.90
N LEU A 170 -8.38 -24.62 1.60
CA LEU A 170 -8.19 -23.26 1.07
C LEU A 170 -9.10 -22.20 1.73
N GLU A 171 -10.32 -22.59 2.09
CA GLU A 171 -11.30 -21.74 2.78
C GLU A 171 -10.82 -21.33 4.17
N LYS A 172 -10.33 -22.30 4.95
CA LYS A 172 -9.75 -22.10 6.28
C LYS A 172 -8.40 -21.41 6.17
N THR A 173 -7.58 -21.73 5.17
CA THR A 173 -6.30 -21.06 4.90
C THR A 173 -6.48 -19.58 4.61
N LYS A 174 -7.41 -19.21 3.72
CA LYS A 174 -7.66 -17.81 3.40
C LYS A 174 -8.21 -17.06 4.61
N LEU A 175 -9.15 -17.66 5.35
CA LEU A 175 -9.66 -17.04 6.56
C LEU A 175 -8.57 -16.88 7.62
N LEU A 176 -7.68 -17.86 7.80
CA LEU A 176 -6.62 -17.86 8.81
C LEU A 176 -5.42 -16.97 8.41
N LEU A 177 -5.04 -16.92 7.13
CA LEU A 177 -4.03 -15.97 6.64
C LEU A 177 -4.57 -14.54 6.62
N ALA A 178 -5.86 -14.38 6.32
CA ALA A 178 -6.54 -13.10 6.40
C ALA A 178 -6.97 -12.75 7.84
N SER A 179 -6.78 -13.64 8.80
CA SER A 179 -7.01 -13.44 10.23
C SER A 179 -5.71 -13.76 10.97
N VAL A 180 -4.77 -12.81 10.95
CA VAL A 180 -3.61 -12.88 11.84
C VAL A 180 -4.17 -13.08 13.26
N PRO A 181 -3.66 -14.06 14.04
CA PRO A 181 -4.31 -14.49 15.26
C PRO A 181 -4.68 -13.30 16.16
N PRO A 182 -5.92 -13.25 16.65
CA PRO A 182 -6.52 -12.08 17.30
C PRO A 182 -5.89 -11.69 18.65
N SER A 183 -4.85 -12.36 19.12
CA SER A 183 -4.23 -12.02 20.41
C SER A 183 -3.61 -10.62 20.42
N ASP A 184 -3.35 -10.02 19.25
CA ASP A 184 -2.47 -8.84 19.15
C ASP A 184 -3.08 -7.66 18.36
N VAL A 185 -4.37 -7.67 18.04
CA VAL A 185 -5.00 -6.60 17.22
C VAL A 185 -5.19 -5.28 17.99
N HIS A 186 -4.97 -5.31 19.30
CA HIS A 186 -4.92 -4.15 20.20
C HIS A 186 -3.55 -3.98 20.89
N ASP A 187 -2.52 -4.68 20.41
CA ASP A 187 -1.17 -4.61 20.95
C ASP A 187 -0.53 -3.27 20.53
N PHE A 188 -0.31 -2.37 21.49
CA PHE A 188 0.30 -1.06 21.24
C PHE A 188 1.69 -1.16 20.58
N THR A 189 2.39 -2.30 20.72
CA THR A 189 3.66 -2.51 19.99
C THR A 189 3.47 -2.61 18.47
N VAL A 190 2.29 -3.06 18.00
CA VAL A 190 1.91 -3.09 16.58
C VAL A 190 1.71 -1.66 16.08
N LEU A 191 1.05 -0.80 16.88
CA LEU A 191 0.88 0.61 16.53
C LEU A 191 2.25 1.32 16.44
N ASP A 192 3.10 1.17 17.45
CA ASP A 192 4.44 1.79 17.46
C ASP A 192 5.27 1.35 16.25
N THR A 193 5.24 0.05 15.93
CA THR A 193 5.92 -0.50 14.75
C THR A 193 5.36 0.10 13.47
N ALA A 194 4.03 0.19 13.35
CA ALA A 194 3.37 0.76 12.18
C ALA A 194 3.72 2.24 12.00
N LEU A 195 3.69 3.03 13.07
CA LEU A 195 4.00 4.47 13.03
C LEU A 195 5.47 4.72 12.69
N ARG A 196 6.41 3.98 13.29
CA ARG A 196 7.83 4.06 12.95
C ARG A 196 8.05 3.73 11.47
N ARG A 197 7.48 2.63 10.99
CA ARG A 197 7.58 2.24 9.58
C ARG A 197 6.96 3.28 8.66
N LEU A 198 5.85 3.90 9.06
CA LEU A 198 5.21 4.95 8.26
C LEU A 198 6.14 6.14 8.01
N GLY A 199 6.98 6.50 8.99
CA GLY A 199 8.02 7.51 8.85
C GLY A 199 9.20 7.11 7.95
N GLU A 200 9.36 5.82 7.64
CA GLU A 200 10.42 5.29 6.75
C GLU A 200 9.94 5.17 5.30
N PHE A 201 8.64 5.30 5.02
CA PHE A 201 8.13 5.23 3.66
C PHE A 201 8.64 6.42 2.83
N HIS A 202 9.05 6.13 1.60
CA HIS A 202 9.42 7.15 0.62
C HIS A 202 8.21 8.01 0.26
N VAL A 203 7.02 7.41 0.12
CA VAL A 203 5.75 8.14 -0.05
C VAL A 203 4.65 7.48 0.78
N VAL A 204 3.97 8.31 1.58
CA VAL A 204 2.68 7.97 2.21
C VAL A 204 1.58 8.68 1.42
N ALA A 205 0.70 7.91 0.82
CA ALA A 205 -0.37 8.41 -0.05
C ALA A 205 -1.76 8.16 0.56
N LEU A 206 -2.76 8.90 0.09
CA LEU A 206 -4.16 8.76 0.52
C LEU A 206 -5.09 8.36 -0.64
N ALA A 207 -5.99 7.41 -0.38
CA ALA A 207 -6.98 6.92 -1.31
C ALA A 207 -8.01 8.00 -1.67
N GLU A 208 -8.39 8.86 -0.72
CA GLU A 208 -9.32 9.98 -0.92
C GLU A 208 -8.74 11.05 -1.85
N ASN A 209 -7.41 11.14 -1.95
CA ASN A 209 -6.68 12.11 -2.75
C ASN A 209 -5.86 11.41 -3.84
N LEU A 210 -6.42 10.38 -4.48
CA LEU A 210 -5.69 9.47 -5.37
C LEU A 210 -4.91 10.17 -6.51
N GLN A 211 -5.48 11.21 -7.12
CA GLN A 211 -4.78 11.98 -8.16
C GLN A 211 -3.51 12.64 -7.62
N SER A 212 -3.62 13.34 -6.48
CA SER A 212 -2.47 13.98 -5.83
C SER A 212 -1.47 12.94 -5.36
N SER A 213 -1.93 11.81 -4.83
CA SER A 213 -1.11 10.66 -4.44
C SER A 213 -0.26 10.10 -5.58
N ILE A 214 -0.86 9.89 -6.76
CA ILE A 214 -0.16 9.38 -7.93
C ILE A 214 0.82 10.42 -8.48
N ASN A 215 0.43 11.69 -8.50
CA ASN A 215 1.30 12.78 -8.96
C ASN A 215 2.47 13.02 -7.99
N LEU A 216 2.28 12.80 -6.69
CA LEU A 216 3.36 12.86 -5.70
C LEU A 216 4.42 11.78 -6.00
N VAL A 217 4.01 10.54 -6.27
CA VAL A 217 4.97 9.49 -6.70
C VAL A 217 5.66 9.87 -8.01
N ALA A 218 4.93 10.42 -8.98
CA ALA A 218 5.54 10.85 -10.23
C ALA A 218 6.66 11.86 -10.01
N ARG A 219 6.45 12.88 -9.17
CA ARG A 219 7.47 13.88 -8.84
C ARG A 219 8.68 13.25 -8.14
N MET A 220 8.43 12.46 -7.09
CA MET A 220 9.49 11.81 -6.29
C MET A 220 10.35 10.81 -7.10
N GLU A 221 9.81 10.32 -8.22
CA GLU A 221 10.49 9.41 -9.14
C GLU A 221 10.98 10.09 -10.44
N ASP A 222 10.91 11.43 -10.52
CA ASP A 222 11.28 12.27 -11.67
C ASP A 222 10.56 11.87 -12.97
N TRP A 223 9.28 11.53 -12.85
CA TRP A 223 8.42 11.16 -13.95
C TRP A 223 7.55 12.34 -14.39
N PRO A 224 7.22 12.44 -15.70
CA PRO A 224 6.15 13.31 -16.14
C PRO A 224 4.85 13.02 -15.37
N PRO A 225 4.04 14.04 -15.04
CA PRO A 225 2.81 13.85 -14.28
C PRO A 225 1.89 12.86 -14.99
N PHE A 226 1.08 12.14 -14.21
CA PHE A 226 0.03 11.33 -14.81
C PHE A 226 -1.10 12.24 -15.27
N GLY A 227 -1.78 11.84 -16.36
CA GLY A 227 -3.03 12.46 -16.76
C GLY A 227 -4.15 12.22 -15.73
N GLN A 228 -5.40 12.35 -16.18
CA GLN A 228 -6.55 12.09 -15.33
C GLN A 228 -6.56 10.64 -14.83
N VAL A 229 -6.63 10.47 -13.51
CA VAL A 229 -6.69 9.15 -12.88
C VAL A 229 -8.12 8.61 -12.98
N PRO A 230 -8.32 7.43 -13.59
CA PRO A 230 -9.64 6.83 -13.74
C PRO A 230 -10.20 6.28 -12.42
N HIS A 231 -11.51 6.45 -12.22
CA HIS A 231 -12.26 5.89 -11.10
C HIS A 231 -12.79 4.48 -11.41
N TYR A 232 -11.92 3.47 -11.37
CA TYR A 232 -12.28 2.09 -11.77
C TYR A 232 -13.13 1.29 -10.76
N ASN A 233 -13.26 1.73 -9.51
CA ASN A 233 -13.79 0.92 -8.41
C ASN A 233 -14.92 1.61 -7.62
N GLU A 234 -15.83 2.29 -8.31
CA GLU A 234 -17.12 2.65 -7.70
C GLU A 234 -18.00 1.40 -7.60
N SER A 235 -18.10 0.86 -6.39
CA SER A 235 -19.04 -0.24 -6.10
C SER A 235 -20.46 0.17 -6.50
N SER A 236 -21.20 -0.70 -7.20
CA SER A 236 -22.63 -0.49 -7.51
C SER A 236 -23.49 -0.28 -6.25
N ASN A 237 -23.04 -0.80 -5.11
CA ASN A 237 -23.64 -0.55 -3.81
C ASN A 237 -23.39 0.90 -3.35
N LYS A 238 -24.47 1.70 -3.28
CA LYS A 238 -24.45 3.12 -2.95
C LYS A 238 -24.28 3.44 -1.46
N THR A 239 -24.31 2.46 -0.56
CA THR A 239 -24.19 2.71 0.89
C THR A 239 -22.95 3.55 1.21
N LYS A 240 -23.13 4.69 1.84
CA LYS A 240 -22.04 5.56 2.32
C LYS A 240 -21.93 5.43 3.84
N VAL A 241 -20.79 5.82 4.40
CA VAL A 241 -20.57 5.82 5.86
C VAL A 241 -21.67 6.62 6.58
N ARG A 242 -22.11 7.74 6.00
CA ARG A 242 -23.20 8.58 6.54
C ARG A 242 -24.56 7.88 6.61
N ASP A 243 -24.74 6.78 5.88
CA ASP A 243 -25.99 6.03 5.83
C ASP A 243 -26.00 4.90 6.90
N LEU A 244 -24.91 4.72 7.67
CA LEU A 244 -24.78 3.70 8.70
C LEU A 244 -25.39 4.16 10.03
N SER A 245 -25.90 3.20 10.81
CA SER A 245 -26.39 3.48 12.16
C SER A 245 -25.26 3.93 13.09
N ALA A 246 -25.59 4.72 14.12
CA ALA A 246 -24.63 5.14 15.13
C ALA A 246 -23.96 3.94 15.83
N GLU A 247 -24.67 2.83 16.00
CA GLU A 247 -24.12 1.63 16.61
C GLU A 247 -23.16 0.89 15.67
N THR A 248 -23.46 0.84 14.37
CA THR A 248 -22.56 0.27 13.36
C THR A 248 -21.28 1.10 13.26
N ILE A 249 -21.39 2.43 13.32
CA ILE A 249 -20.22 3.33 13.37
C ILE A 249 -19.37 3.04 14.60
N ARG A 250 -19.98 2.85 15.79
CA ARG A 250 -19.24 2.47 17.00
C ARG A 250 -18.53 1.12 16.87
N ALA A 251 -19.15 0.14 16.20
CA ALA A 251 -18.53 -1.16 15.95
C ALA A 251 -17.30 -1.02 15.03
N ILE A 252 -17.42 -0.27 13.93
CA ILE A 252 -16.31 0.05 13.02
C ILE A 252 -15.19 0.77 13.76
N ASP A 253 -15.54 1.76 14.57
CA ASP A 253 -14.59 2.53 15.38
C ASP A 253 -13.83 1.65 16.37
N LYS A 254 -14.49 0.67 16.99
CA LYS A 254 -13.82 -0.29 17.87
C LYS A 254 -12.86 -1.19 17.09
N LEU A 255 -13.26 -1.65 15.89
CA LEU A 255 -12.44 -2.50 15.03
C LEU A 255 -11.23 -1.77 14.42
N THR A 256 -11.24 -0.44 14.39
CA THR A 256 -10.23 0.38 13.69
C THR A 256 -9.47 1.32 14.61
N GLU A 257 -9.41 0.99 15.91
CA GLU A 257 -8.80 1.85 16.92
C GLU A 257 -7.37 2.28 16.57
N LEU A 258 -6.51 1.34 16.16
CA LEU A 258 -5.12 1.61 15.78
C LEU A 258 -5.04 2.29 14.42
N ASP A 259 -5.88 1.83 13.48
CA ASP A 259 -5.92 2.35 12.11
C ASP A 259 -6.26 3.84 12.04
N ARG A 260 -7.08 4.35 12.96
CA ARG A 260 -7.36 5.79 13.06
C ARG A 260 -6.12 6.61 13.36
N GLU A 261 -5.28 6.15 14.28
CA GLU A 261 -4.06 6.86 14.65
C GLU A 261 -3.02 6.77 13.51
N ILE A 262 -2.88 5.60 12.90
CA ILE A 262 -2.06 5.41 11.70
C ILE A 262 -2.52 6.34 10.57
N TYR A 263 -3.83 6.42 10.32
CA TYR A 263 -4.38 7.29 9.28
C TYR A 263 -4.15 8.76 9.59
N ARG A 264 -4.33 9.17 10.85
CA ARG A 264 -4.07 10.55 11.29
C ARG A 264 -2.62 10.95 10.99
N VAL A 265 -1.66 10.18 11.47
CA VAL A 265 -0.23 10.44 11.23
C VAL A 265 0.12 10.37 9.74
N GLY A 266 -0.41 9.37 9.02
CA GLY A 266 -0.17 9.22 7.60
C GLY A 266 -0.73 10.37 6.76
N LYS A 267 -1.89 10.91 7.15
CA LYS A 267 -2.47 12.11 6.53
C LYS A 267 -1.59 13.33 6.76
N ASP A 268 -1.02 13.49 7.96
CA ASP A 268 -0.09 14.58 8.27
C ASP A 268 1.18 14.46 7.41
N LEU A 269 1.76 13.26 7.30
CA LEU A 269 2.92 12.99 6.43
C LEU A 269 2.63 13.30 4.95
N PHE A 270 1.47 12.87 4.45
CA PHE A 270 1.04 13.16 3.08
C PHE A 270 0.91 14.66 2.82
N ASN A 271 0.27 15.40 3.73
CA ASN A 271 0.09 16.84 3.60
C ASN A 271 1.45 17.57 3.64
N GLN A 272 2.35 17.15 4.53
CA GLN A 272 3.70 17.69 4.60
C GLN A 272 4.47 17.45 3.31
N ALA A 273 4.38 16.25 2.73
CA ALA A 273 5.00 15.94 1.44
C ALA A 273 4.44 16.84 0.32
N LEU A 274 3.12 17.02 0.25
CA LEU A 274 2.51 17.92 -0.74
C LEU A 274 2.95 19.39 -0.59
N VAL A 275 3.19 19.85 0.64
CA VAL A 275 3.69 21.22 0.88
C VAL A 275 5.16 21.34 0.46
N ARG A 276 6.01 20.38 0.83
CA ARG A 276 7.44 20.37 0.46
C ARG A 276 7.61 20.45 -1.06
N GLU A 277 6.93 19.56 -1.79
CA GLU A 277 7.01 19.53 -3.26
C GLU A 277 6.45 20.78 -3.93
N ARG A 278 5.54 21.51 -3.30
CA ARG A 278 5.05 22.80 -3.83
C ARG A 278 6.05 23.93 -3.60
N LEU A 279 6.77 23.91 -2.48
CA LEU A 279 7.79 24.92 -2.18
C LEU A 279 9.02 24.76 -3.08
N ASP A 280 9.36 23.52 -3.46
CA ASP A 280 10.45 23.23 -4.39
C ASP A 280 10.11 23.60 -5.86
N ASP A 281 8.81 23.70 -6.20
CA ASP A 281 8.33 24.18 -7.50
C ASP A 281 8.36 25.72 -7.63
N GLU A 282 8.41 26.48 -6.52
CA GLU A 282 8.50 27.93 -6.58
C GLU A 282 9.95 28.34 -6.91
N PRO A 283 10.18 29.15 -7.96
CA PRO A 283 11.52 29.60 -8.28
C PRO A 283 12.06 30.38 -7.09
N THR A 284 13.19 29.93 -6.54
CA THR A 284 13.92 30.66 -5.50
C THR A 284 14.16 32.08 -6.02
N ILE A 285 13.40 33.04 -5.52
CA ILE A 285 13.63 34.45 -5.82
C ILE A 285 14.94 34.78 -5.13
N SER A 286 16.04 34.68 -5.88
CA SER A 286 17.32 35.25 -5.50
C SER A 286 17.10 36.75 -5.40
N LEU A 287 16.85 37.22 -4.18
CA LEU A 287 16.86 38.64 -3.88
C LEU A 287 18.19 39.21 -4.41
N PRO A 288 18.17 40.28 -5.22
CA PRO A 288 19.40 40.86 -5.71
C PRO A 288 20.23 41.28 -4.49
N VAL A 289 21.44 40.74 -4.41
CA VAL A 289 22.46 41.22 -3.47
C VAL A 289 22.58 42.72 -3.72
N ALA A 290 22.25 43.52 -2.71
CA ALA A 290 22.27 44.96 -2.80
C ALA A 290 23.61 45.42 -3.39
N GLY A 291 23.55 45.90 -4.63
CA GLY A 291 24.71 46.41 -5.34
C GLY A 291 25.33 47.53 -4.52
N THR A 292 26.63 47.42 -4.29
CA THR A 292 27.50 48.50 -3.84
C THR A 292 27.21 49.76 -4.64
N ALA A 293 26.65 50.78 -3.98
CA ALA A 293 26.43 52.09 -4.56
C ALA A 293 27.78 52.80 -4.78
N PRO A 294 28.08 53.32 -5.97
CA PRO A 294 29.23 54.20 -6.15
C PRO A 294 28.82 55.63 -5.79
N VAL A 295 29.38 56.19 -4.72
CA VAL A 295 29.23 57.62 -4.41
C VAL A 295 30.59 58.32 -4.51
N ARG A 296 30.76 58.91 -5.70
CA ARG A 296 31.29 60.25 -6.05
C ARG A 296 32.45 60.82 -5.22
N LYS A 297 33.60 61.03 -5.91
CA LYS A 297 34.61 62.03 -5.54
C LYS A 297 33.99 63.43 -5.65
N ALA A 298 34.10 64.22 -4.58
CA ALA A 298 33.86 65.65 -4.58
C ALA A 298 35.09 66.39 -5.13
N ALA A 299 34.85 67.41 -5.95
CA ALA A 299 35.71 68.56 -6.16
C ALA A 299 35.02 69.76 -5.51
#